data_AF-A0A494X6N4-F1
#
_entry.id   AF-A0A494X6N4-F1
#
_cell.length_a   1.000
_cell.length_b   1.000
_cell.length_c   1.000
_cell.angle_alpha   90.00
_cell.angle_beta   90.00
_cell.angle_gamma   90.00
#
_symmetry.space_group_name_H-M   'P 1'
#
loop_
_entity.id
_entity.type
_entity.pdbx_description
1 polymer ?
#
loop_
_entity_poly.entity_id
_entity_poly.type
_entity_poly.pdbx_seq_one_letter_code
_entity_poly.pdbx_strand_id
1 'polypeptide(L)'
;MALLVAAAAAAPAYAVTVAPAGAISLTGSTTLGKSGITIGCTANLVGTITSTGEITITSAKFSGNSLCSAVTGTGLPWTGAVLTTTGLQLHNVAVDVNVPLLGGACGPTPVAGTITENTTAKETLIGLHNQLLSGGCSVSGTLQTTPYLTVH
;
A
#
# COMPACT_ATOMS: atom_id res chain seq x y z
N MET A 1 11.32 -31.60 41.80
CA MET A 1 10.60 -30.86 40.74
C MET A 1 11.63 -30.11 39.93
N ALA A 2 11.97 -30.60 38.73
CA ALA A 2 12.92 -29.95 37.83
C ALA A 2 12.14 -29.02 36.89
N LEU A 3 12.41 -27.72 36.95
CA LEU A 3 11.80 -26.71 36.11
C LEU A 3 12.67 -26.54 34.84
N LEU A 4 12.26 -27.14 33.73
CA LEU A 4 12.88 -26.86 32.43
C LEU A 4 12.42 -25.47 31.95
N VAL A 5 13.29 -24.48 32.04
CA VAL A 5 13.10 -23.18 31.39
C VAL A 5 13.39 -23.38 29.90
N ALA A 6 12.33 -23.54 29.10
CA ALA A 6 12.44 -23.52 27.65
C ALA A 6 12.80 -22.09 27.21
N ALA A 7 14.07 -21.86 26.88
CA ALA A 7 14.50 -20.67 26.18
C ALA A 7 13.87 -20.69 24.78
N ALA A 8 12.79 -19.94 24.59
CA ALA A 8 12.26 -19.64 23.27
C ALA A 8 13.33 -18.84 22.53
N ALA A 9 14.10 -19.50 21.67
CA ALA A 9 14.93 -18.85 20.68
C ALA A 9 13.99 -18.14 19.69
N ALA A 10 13.63 -16.89 20.00
CA ALA A 10 13.10 -15.99 19.01
C ALA A 10 14.22 -15.82 17.97
N ALA A 11 14.10 -16.52 16.84
CA ALA A 11 14.95 -16.27 15.69
C ALA A 11 14.89 -14.77 15.40
N PRO A 12 16.01 -14.11 15.04
CA PRO A 12 15.92 -12.76 14.54
C PRO A 12 15.15 -12.89 13.22
N ALA A 13 13.87 -12.55 13.23
CA ALA A 13 13.23 -12.14 11.99
C ALA A 13 14.15 -11.05 11.45
N TYR A 14 14.72 -11.24 10.27
CA TYR A 14 15.50 -10.20 9.60
C TYR A 14 14.61 -8.96 9.57
N ALA A 15 14.85 -8.06 10.52
CA ALA A 15 13.97 -6.95 10.77
C ALA A 15 14.31 -5.95 9.70
N VAL A 16 13.46 -5.90 8.67
CA VAL A 16 13.56 -4.86 7.67
C VAL A 16 13.44 -3.54 8.40
N THR A 17 14.44 -2.68 8.23
CA THR A 17 14.46 -1.37 8.86
C THR A 17 14.14 -0.31 7.82
N VAL A 18 13.33 0.67 8.21
CA VAL A 18 12.92 1.76 7.32
C VAL A 18 13.26 3.11 7.95
N ALA A 19 13.85 4.00 7.17
CA ALA A 19 14.17 5.36 7.59
C ALA A 19 13.79 6.39 6.52
N PRO A 20 13.23 7.55 6.89
CA PRO A 20 12.77 7.92 8.22
C PRO A 20 11.44 7.23 8.58
N ALA A 21 11.28 6.91 9.87
CA ALA A 21 9.99 6.55 10.43
C ALA A 21 9.14 7.80 10.69
N GLY A 22 7.81 7.66 10.63
CA GLY A 22 6.87 8.74 10.89
C GLY A 22 5.85 8.91 9.78
N ALA A 23 5.40 10.15 9.57
CA ALA A 23 4.39 10.47 8.57
C ALA A 23 4.93 10.29 7.15
N ILE A 24 4.15 9.64 6.30
CA ILE A 24 4.44 9.42 4.89
C ILE A 24 3.22 9.78 4.04
N SER A 25 3.51 10.24 2.83
CA SER A 25 2.52 10.33 1.75
C SER A 25 3.00 9.51 0.56
N LEU A 26 2.11 8.75 -0.07
CA LEU A 26 2.37 8.05 -1.31
C LEU A 26 1.53 8.69 -2.41
N THR A 27 2.18 9.28 -3.42
CA THR A 27 1.49 9.96 -4.52
C THR A 27 1.94 9.39 -5.85
N GLY A 28 1.00 9.08 -6.74
CA GLY A 28 1.37 8.69 -8.09
C GLY A 28 0.21 8.16 -8.92
N SER A 29 0.53 7.79 -10.16
CA SER A 29 -0.47 7.32 -11.12
C SER A 29 -0.84 5.87 -10.82
N THR A 30 -2.15 5.63 -10.76
CA THR A 30 -2.78 4.34 -10.51
C THR A 30 -3.86 4.09 -11.55
N THR A 31 -4.08 2.84 -11.90
CA THR A 31 -5.12 2.39 -12.81
C THR A 31 -6.00 1.42 -12.06
N LEU A 32 -7.28 1.76 -11.93
CA LEU A 32 -8.31 0.91 -11.37
C LEU A 32 -9.10 0.27 -12.52
N GLY A 33 -9.02 -1.05 -12.65
CA GLY A 33 -9.86 -1.84 -13.53
C GLY A 33 -11.10 -2.35 -12.81
N LYS A 34 -12.25 -2.37 -13.48
CA LYS A 34 -13.45 -3.07 -13.03
C LYS A 34 -14.26 -3.55 -14.24
N SER A 35 -14.59 -4.84 -14.28
CA SER A 35 -15.43 -5.44 -15.35
C SER A 35 -14.99 -5.07 -16.78
N GLY A 36 -13.67 -5.00 -17.03
CA GLY A 36 -13.09 -4.69 -18.34
C GLY A 36 -12.88 -3.20 -18.64
N ILE A 37 -13.31 -2.28 -17.78
CA ILE A 37 -13.09 -0.85 -17.91
C ILE A 37 -11.95 -0.43 -16.98
N THR A 38 -11.02 0.38 -17.48
CA THR A 38 -9.88 0.91 -16.72
C THR A 38 -9.98 2.42 -16.55
N ILE A 39 -9.72 2.88 -15.33
CA ILE A 39 -9.76 4.28 -14.94
C ILE A 39 -8.38 4.66 -14.41
N GLY A 40 -7.70 5.57 -15.09
CA GLY A 40 -6.43 6.14 -14.65
C GLY A 40 -6.64 7.30 -13.69
N CYS A 41 -6.17 7.18 -12.46
CA CYS A 41 -6.25 8.16 -11.39
C CYS A 41 -4.91 8.43 -10.73
N THR A 42 -4.67 9.66 -10.30
CA THR A 42 -3.59 9.97 -9.37
C THR A 42 -4.07 9.67 -7.95
N ALA A 43 -3.47 8.67 -7.32
CA ALA A 43 -3.71 8.36 -5.93
C ALA A 43 -2.80 9.23 -5.04
N ASN A 44 -3.36 9.70 -3.93
CA ASN A 44 -2.67 10.36 -2.85
C ASN A 44 -3.08 9.68 -1.55
N LEU A 45 -2.17 8.86 -1.03
CA LEU A 45 -2.33 8.13 0.22
C LEU A 45 -1.55 8.86 1.31
N VAL A 46 -2.13 9.00 2.48
CA VAL A 46 -1.47 9.60 3.66
C VAL A 46 -1.53 8.60 4.80
N GLY A 47 -0.39 8.46 5.48
CA GLY A 47 -0.24 7.47 6.52
C GLY A 47 1.03 7.66 7.34
N THR A 48 1.40 6.60 8.03
CA THR A 48 2.63 6.50 8.82
C THR A 48 3.35 5.20 8.53
N ILE A 49 4.68 5.21 8.64
CA ILE A 49 5.51 4.01 8.64
C ILE A 49 6.38 3.97 9.90
N THR A 50 6.52 2.81 10.52
CA THR A 50 7.42 2.61 11.66
C THR A 50 8.84 2.27 11.19
N SER A 51 9.82 2.35 12.10
CA SER A 51 11.19 1.96 11.79
C SER A 51 11.35 0.46 11.51
N THR A 52 10.35 -0.34 11.88
CA THR A 52 10.26 -1.78 11.60
C THR A 52 9.44 -2.08 10.35
N GLY A 53 9.07 -1.06 9.57
CA GLY A 53 8.38 -1.21 8.30
C GLY A 53 6.87 -1.43 8.39
N GLU A 54 6.24 -1.27 9.56
CA GLU A 54 4.77 -1.33 9.67
C GLU A 54 4.15 -0.07 9.07
N ILE A 55 3.15 -0.24 8.20
CA ILE A 55 2.50 0.83 7.45
C ILE A 55 1.06 0.98 7.94
N THR A 56 0.60 2.23 8.10
CA THR A 56 -0.80 2.55 8.37
C THR A 56 -1.23 3.71 7.50
N ILE A 57 -2.12 3.46 6.54
CA ILE A 57 -2.71 4.47 5.67
C ILE A 57 -4.04 4.92 6.26
N THR A 58 -4.13 6.19 6.65
CA THR A 58 -5.31 6.77 7.30
C THR A 58 -6.20 7.55 6.33
N SER A 59 -5.68 7.90 5.15
CA SER A 59 -6.42 8.59 4.11
C SER A 59 -5.99 8.09 2.73
N ALA A 60 -6.96 7.89 1.86
CA ALA A 60 -6.74 7.54 0.47
C ALA A 60 -7.65 8.41 -0.42
N LYS A 61 -7.04 9.25 -1.24
CA LYS A 61 -7.74 10.13 -2.17
C LYS A 61 -7.33 9.83 -3.60
N PHE A 62 -8.28 9.90 -4.52
CA PHE A 62 -8.06 9.68 -5.93
C PHE A 62 -8.50 10.93 -6.69
N SER A 63 -7.66 11.38 -7.61
CA SER A 63 -7.87 12.61 -8.38
C SER A 63 -7.42 12.42 -9.83
N GLY A 64 -7.75 13.37 -10.70
CA GLY A 64 -7.40 13.30 -12.12
C GLY A 64 -8.63 13.49 -12.99
N ASN A 65 -9.03 12.45 -13.72
CA ASN A 65 -10.21 12.50 -14.58
C ASN A 65 -11.52 12.61 -13.77
N SER A 66 -12.63 12.88 -14.45
CA SER A 66 -13.95 13.03 -13.84
C SER A 66 -14.49 11.78 -13.15
N LEU A 67 -13.95 10.59 -13.45
CA LEU A 67 -14.33 9.34 -12.80
C LEU A 67 -13.53 9.09 -11.51
N CYS A 68 -12.36 9.70 -11.35
CA CYS A 68 -11.53 9.55 -10.16
C CYS A 68 -12.16 10.15 -8.91
N SER A 69 -12.96 11.21 -9.06
CA SER A 69 -13.73 11.78 -7.95
C SER A 69 -14.83 10.85 -7.44
N ALA A 70 -15.25 9.87 -8.24
CA ALA A 70 -16.17 8.82 -7.84
C ALA A 70 -15.48 7.66 -7.12
N VAL A 71 -14.15 7.61 -7.10
CA VAL A 71 -13.36 6.57 -6.44
C VAL A 71 -13.00 7.03 -5.03
N THR A 72 -13.45 6.28 -4.02
CA THR A 72 -13.21 6.61 -2.61
C THR A 72 -12.55 5.44 -1.91
N GLY A 73 -11.47 5.69 -1.17
CA GLY A 73 -10.89 4.68 -0.28
C GLY A 73 -11.81 4.43 0.91
N THR A 74 -12.17 3.17 1.15
CA THR A 74 -13.04 2.73 2.26
C THR A 74 -12.30 1.75 3.16
N GLY A 75 -12.83 1.44 4.34
CA GLY A 75 -12.18 0.49 5.26
C GLY A 75 -10.85 0.97 5.84
N LEU A 76 -10.64 2.29 5.89
CA LEU A 76 -9.48 2.91 6.52
C LEU A 76 -9.54 2.76 8.06
N PRO A 77 -8.39 2.65 8.75
CA PRO A 77 -7.04 2.65 8.18
C PRO A 77 -6.68 1.32 7.50
N TRP A 78 -5.98 1.40 6.35
CA TRP A 78 -5.35 0.21 5.77
C TRP A 78 -4.02 -0.01 6.48
N THR A 79 -3.75 -1.25 6.88
CA THR A 79 -2.51 -1.62 7.56
C THR A 79 -1.60 -2.35 6.59
N GLY A 80 -0.32 -2.49 6.92
CA GLY A 80 0.62 -3.19 6.06
C GLY A 80 1.97 -3.35 6.71
N ALA A 81 2.87 -4.02 6.01
CA ALA A 81 4.25 -4.15 6.42
C ALA A 81 5.17 -4.24 5.20
N VAL A 82 6.37 -3.69 5.35
CA VAL A 82 7.51 -4.01 4.50
C VAL A 82 8.00 -5.40 4.89
N LEU A 83 7.92 -6.35 3.96
CA LEU A 83 8.27 -7.75 4.18
C LEU A 83 9.72 -8.04 3.81
N THR A 84 10.24 -7.33 2.80
CA THR A 84 11.63 -7.42 2.32
C THR A 84 12.10 -6.04 1.89
N THR A 85 13.40 -5.88 1.64
CA THR A 85 13.98 -4.61 1.14
C THR A 85 13.36 -4.11 -0.17
N THR A 86 12.70 -4.98 -0.92
CA THR A 86 12.07 -4.66 -2.22
C THR A 86 10.58 -4.98 -2.26
N GLY A 87 9.97 -5.35 -1.13
CA GLY A 87 8.61 -5.89 -1.10
C GLY A 87 7.82 -5.44 0.12
N LEU A 88 6.58 -5.03 -0.11
CA LEU A 88 5.62 -4.70 0.92
C LEU A 88 4.28 -5.36 0.66
N GLN A 89 3.46 -5.41 1.70
CA GLN A 89 2.08 -5.82 1.61
C GLN A 89 1.19 -4.87 2.40
N LEU A 90 0.12 -4.41 1.78
CA LEU A 90 -0.98 -3.73 2.43
C LEU A 90 -2.13 -4.72 2.64
N HIS A 91 -2.83 -4.59 3.75
CA HIS A 91 -3.98 -5.36 4.17
C HIS A 91 -5.20 -4.47 4.24
N ASN A 92 -6.37 -5.10 4.06
CA ASN A 92 -7.67 -4.43 4.15
C ASN A 92 -7.85 -3.27 3.15
N VAL A 93 -7.15 -3.31 2.01
CA VAL A 93 -7.32 -2.31 0.96
C VAL A 93 -8.70 -2.48 0.37
N ALA A 94 -9.53 -1.45 0.50
CA ALA A 94 -10.88 -1.41 -0.01
C ALA A 94 -11.16 -0.06 -0.66
N VAL A 95 -11.81 -0.08 -1.81
CA VAL A 95 -12.13 1.12 -2.59
C VAL A 95 -13.57 0.99 -3.06
N ASP A 96 -14.37 2.03 -2.90
CA ASP A 96 -15.70 2.11 -3.48
C ASP A 96 -15.66 2.97 -4.74
N VAL A 97 -16.24 2.45 -5.83
CA VAL A 97 -16.37 3.17 -7.09
C VAL A 97 -17.83 3.56 -7.27
N ASN A 98 -18.15 4.84 -7.12
CA ASN A 98 -19.50 5.35 -7.24
C ASN A 98 -19.79 5.87 -8.67
N VAL A 99 -19.64 5.00 -9.67
CA VAL A 99 -20.00 5.34 -11.07
C VAL A 99 -21.36 4.74 -11.44
N PRO A 100 -22.23 5.47 -12.17
CA PRO A 100 -23.50 4.93 -12.64
C PRO A 100 -23.29 3.65 -13.46
N LEU A 101 -24.09 2.62 -13.22
CA LEU A 101 -24.13 1.32 -13.92
C LEU A 101 -22.95 0.36 -13.72
N LEU A 102 -21.77 0.84 -13.31
CA LEU A 102 -20.54 0.04 -13.17
C LEU A 102 -19.90 0.14 -11.78
N GLY A 103 -20.56 0.85 -10.88
CA GLY A 103 -20.08 1.09 -9.53
C GLY A 103 -20.10 -0.15 -8.63
N GLY A 104 -19.52 0.01 -7.45
CA GLY A 104 -19.53 -0.99 -6.38
C GLY A 104 -18.20 -1.09 -5.64
N ALA A 105 -18.27 -1.76 -4.50
CA ALA A 105 -17.12 -1.99 -3.64
C ALA A 105 -16.10 -2.94 -4.29
N CYS A 106 -14.83 -2.59 -4.13
CA CYS A 106 -13.65 -3.37 -4.44
C CYS A 106 -12.92 -3.65 -3.11
N GLY A 107 -12.62 -4.91 -2.80
CA GLY A 107 -12.02 -5.29 -1.51
C GLY A 107 -13.04 -5.49 -0.37
N PRO A 108 -12.58 -5.70 0.88
CA PRO A 108 -11.19 -5.64 1.34
C PRO A 108 -10.33 -6.80 0.83
N THR A 109 -9.11 -6.51 0.36
CA THR A 109 -8.16 -7.53 -0.12
C THR A 109 -6.72 -7.13 0.21
N PRO A 110 -5.81 -8.07 0.51
CA PRO A 110 -4.40 -7.77 0.61
C PRO A 110 -3.82 -7.42 -0.77
N VAL A 111 -2.96 -6.41 -0.81
CA VAL A 111 -2.32 -5.88 -2.01
C VAL A 111 -0.82 -5.92 -1.79
N ALA A 112 -0.10 -6.64 -2.65
CA ALA A 112 1.36 -6.66 -2.65
C ALA A 112 1.90 -5.50 -3.50
N GLY A 113 3.02 -4.92 -3.04
CA GLY A 113 3.74 -3.88 -3.75
C GLY A 113 5.24 -4.14 -3.77
N THR A 114 5.91 -3.59 -4.77
CA THR A 114 7.37 -3.63 -4.91
C THR A 114 7.97 -2.29 -4.53
N ILE A 115 9.02 -2.29 -3.73
CA ILE A 115 9.78 -1.11 -3.35
C ILE A 115 10.97 -0.98 -4.29
N THR A 116 11.10 0.19 -4.91
CA THR A 116 12.26 0.57 -5.70
C THR A 116 12.86 1.84 -5.14
N GLU A 117 14.10 1.78 -4.70
CA GLU A 117 14.84 2.94 -4.20
C GLU A 117 15.81 3.46 -5.24
N ASN A 118 15.84 4.78 -5.38
CA ASN A 118 16.87 5.50 -6.11
C ASN A 118 17.60 6.44 -5.15
N THR A 119 18.73 5.97 -4.63
CA THR A 119 19.57 6.71 -3.69
C THR A 119 20.21 7.96 -4.32
N THR A 120 20.43 7.96 -5.65
CA THR A 120 20.98 9.10 -6.39
C THR A 120 19.96 10.24 -6.51
N ALA A 121 18.73 9.92 -6.87
CA ALA A 121 17.63 10.89 -6.99
C ALA A 121 16.95 11.19 -5.64
N LYS A 122 17.22 10.40 -4.59
CA LYS A 122 16.52 10.40 -3.31
C LYS A 122 15.01 10.21 -3.49
N GLU A 123 14.65 9.13 -4.17
CA GLU A 123 13.26 8.77 -4.47
C GLU A 123 13.00 7.32 -4.12
N THR A 124 11.80 7.05 -3.59
CA THR A 124 11.31 5.69 -3.32
C THR A 124 9.99 5.53 -4.03
N LEU A 125 9.90 4.50 -4.88
CA LEU A 125 8.72 4.19 -5.67
C LEU A 125 8.14 2.87 -5.19
N ILE A 126 6.82 2.85 -5.00
CA ILE A 126 6.02 1.68 -4.71
C ILE A 126 5.27 1.30 -5.98
N GLY A 127 5.65 0.19 -6.58
CA GLY A 127 4.98 -0.40 -7.73
C GLY A 127 3.87 -1.36 -7.29
N LEU A 128 2.69 -1.21 -7.89
CA LEU A 128 1.56 -2.13 -7.78
C LEU A 128 1.34 -2.77 -9.16
N HIS A 129 1.42 -4.10 -9.25
CA HIS A 129 1.28 -4.81 -10.51
C HIS A 129 0.05 -5.71 -10.52
N ASN A 130 -0.97 -5.31 -11.29
CA ASN A 130 -2.20 -6.06 -11.54
C ASN A 130 -2.80 -6.74 -10.29
N GLN A 131 -2.89 -5.99 -9.20
CA GLN A 131 -3.37 -6.47 -7.92
C GLN A 131 -4.88 -6.65 -7.98
N LEU A 132 -5.34 -7.90 -7.85
CA LEU A 132 -6.75 -8.22 -7.93
C LEU A 132 -7.42 -8.00 -6.58
N LEU A 133 -8.47 -7.18 -6.56
CA LEU A 133 -9.34 -7.00 -5.40
C LEU A 133 -10.63 -7.79 -5.56
N SER A 134 -11.21 -8.19 -4.43
CA SER A 134 -12.57 -8.71 -4.38
C SER A 134 -13.55 -7.75 -5.05
N GLY A 135 -14.63 -8.28 -5.65
CA GLY A 135 -15.57 -7.44 -6.43
C GLY A 135 -15.15 -7.21 -7.89
N GLY A 136 -14.19 -8.00 -8.39
CA GLY A 136 -13.79 -8.03 -9.80
C GLY A 136 -12.99 -6.80 -10.23
N CYS A 137 -12.27 -6.19 -9.30
CA CYS A 137 -11.47 -5.00 -9.56
C CYS A 137 -9.98 -5.34 -9.63
N SER A 138 -9.21 -4.58 -10.40
CA SER A 138 -7.76 -4.68 -10.44
C SER A 138 -7.12 -3.32 -10.20
N VAL A 139 -6.00 -3.27 -9.51
CA VAL A 139 -5.23 -2.05 -9.27
C VAL A 139 -3.81 -2.24 -9.77
N SER A 140 -3.33 -1.30 -10.55
CA SER A 140 -1.92 -1.18 -10.92
C SER A 140 -1.48 0.26 -10.71
N GLY A 141 -0.19 0.52 -10.59
CA GLY A 141 0.30 1.89 -10.49
C GLY A 141 1.69 1.99 -9.91
N THR A 142 2.19 3.22 -9.88
CA THR A 142 3.47 3.56 -9.26
C THR A 142 3.25 4.77 -8.37
N LEU A 143 3.59 4.63 -7.09
CA LEU A 143 3.42 5.67 -6.09
C LEU A 143 4.79 6.10 -5.56
N GLN A 144 5.09 7.38 -5.59
CA GLN A 144 6.29 7.93 -4.96
C GLN A 144 6.02 8.25 -3.50
N THR A 145 6.93 7.85 -2.61
CA THR A 145 6.84 8.20 -1.19
C THR A 145 7.42 9.59 -0.95
N THR A 146 6.86 10.29 0.03
CA THR A 146 7.43 11.52 0.58
C THR A 146 7.25 11.48 2.09
N PRO A 147 8.33 11.62 2.89
CA PRO A 147 9.73 11.74 2.46
C PRO A 147 10.27 10.49 1.72
N TYR A 148 11.45 10.63 1.12
CA TYR A 148 12.24 9.50 0.62
C TYR A 148 12.48 8.50 1.74
N LEU A 149 12.24 7.22 1.47
CA LEU A 149 12.45 6.11 2.41
C LEU A 149 13.64 5.26 1.97
N THR A 150 14.47 4.87 2.93
CA THR A 150 15.54 3.89 2.76
C THR A 150 15.21 2.65 3.57
N VAL A 151 15.31 1.49 2.93
CA VAL A 151 14.95 0.18 3.47
C VAL A 151 16.21 -0.70 3.50
N HIS A 152 16.52 -1.27 4.67
CA HIS A 152 17.70 -2.11 4.92
C HIS A 152 17.34 -3.45 5.55
#